data_AF-A0A6G3ZDP4-F1
#
_entry.id   AF-A0A6G3ZDP4-F1
#
_cell.length_a   1.000
_cell.length_b   1.000
_cell.length_c   1.000
_cell.angle_alpha   90.00
_cell.angle_beta   90.00
_cell.angle_gamma   90.00
#
_symmetry.space_group_name_H-M   'P 1'
#
loop_
_entity.id
_entity.type
_entity.pdbx_description
1 polymer ?
#
loop_
_entity_poly.entity_id
_entity_poly.type
_entity_poly.pdbx_seq_one_letter_code
_entity_poly.pdbx_strand_id
1 'polypeptide(L)'
;LEGIQLDAAYEYLNWMLEGWVGAFLGRQGYYSAAPENSKKYMSEAEWAYWYEGQAAPEDIVDPFGKTLAKTGAVRDGGAFAERFGNIVVWNSTMAENTYLVQKWNEFIAS
;
A
#
# COMPACT_ATOMS: atom_id res chain seq x y z
N LEU A 1 -12.62 -6.43 -25.61
CA LEU A 1 -11.42 -6.18 -26.44
C LEU A 1 -11.19 -7.43 -27.26
N GLU A 2 -10.81 -7.28 -28.53
CA GLU A 2 -10.55 -8.40 -29.43
C GLU A 2 -9.28 -8.15 -30.25
N GLY A 3 -8.68 -9.22 -30.78
CA GLY A 3 -7.44 -9.17 -31.57
C GLY A 3 -6.31 -8.43 -30.84
N ILE A 4 -5.59 -7.58 -31.58
CA ILE A 4 -4.41 -6.85 -31.07
C ILE A 4 -4.69 -6.01 -29.83
N GLN A 5 -5.92 -5.50 -29.66
CA GLN A 5 -6.28 -4.71 -28.48
C GLN A 5 -6.36 -5.58 -27.22
N LEU A 6 -6.82 -6.83 -27.37
CA LEU A 6 -6.86 -7.79 -26.26
C LEU A 6 -5.44 -8.22 -25.89
N ASP A 7 -4.62 -8.53 -26.89
CA ASP A 7 -3.23 -8.94 -26.68
C ASP A 7 -2.43 -7.85 -25.96
N ALA A 8 -2.53 -6.60 -26.43
CA ALA A 8 -1.87 -5.46 -25.80
C ALA A 8 -2.35 -5.22 -24.36
N ALA A 9 -3.64 -5.43 -24.08
CA ALA A 9 -4.17 -5.33 -22.71
C ALA A 9 -3.55 -6.40 -21.79
N TYR A 10 -3.41 -7.64 -22.27
CA TYR A 10 -2.75 -8.70 -21.50
C TYR A 10 -1.25 -8.46 -21.33
N GLU A 11 -0.55 -8.02 -22.37
CA GLU A 11 0.87 -7.66 -22.27
C GLU A 11 1.08 -6.55 -21.24
N TYR A 12 0.23 -5.52 -21.24
CA TYR A 12 0.30 -4.46 -20.26
C TYR A 12 0.04 -4.97 -18.83
N LEU A 13 -0.99 -5.80 -18.63
CA LEU A 13 -1.26 -6.40 -17.32
C LEU A 13 -0.11 -7.28 -16.84
N ASN A 14 0.48 -8.08 -17.74
CA ASN A 14 1.65 -8.90 -17.44
C ASN A 14 2.81 -8.01 -17.00
N TRP A 15 3.14 -6.97 -17.78
CA TRP A 15 4.21 -6.04 -17.44
C TRP A 15 3.98 -5.30 -16.10
N MET A 16 2.73 -4.93 -15.81
CA MET A 16 2.37 -4.31 -14.53
C MET A 16 2.54 -5.28 -13.33
N LEU A 17 2.35 -6.58 -13.53
CA LEU A 17 2.30 -7.59 -12.46
C LEU A 17 3.50 -8.55 -12.40
N GLU A 18 4.40 -8.52 -13.40
CA GLU A 18 5.58 -9.41 -13.47
C GLU A 18 6.60 -9.14 -12.36
N GLY A 19 6.58 -7.94 -11.79
CA GLY A 19 7.28 -7.61 -10.55
C GLY A 19 8.05 -6.30 -10.58
N TRP A 20 8.69 -5.97 -11.70
CA TRP A 20 9.59 -4.81 -11.78
C TRP A 20 8.91 -3.49 -11.43
N VAL A 21 7.74 -3.22 -12.02
CA VAL A 21 6.94 -2.00 -11.75
C VAL A 21 6.57 -1.93 -10.27
N GLY A 22 6.10 -3.05 -9.71
CA GLY A 22 5.72 -3.11 -8.30
C GLY A 22 6.88 -2.88 -7.35
N ALA A 23 8.09 -3.36 -7.67
CA ALA A 23 9.29 -3.07 -6.88
C ALA A 23 9.75 -1.62 -7.02
N PHE A 24 9.71 -1.07 -8.24
CA PHE A 24 10.03 0.33 -8.52
C PHE A 24 9.14 1.29 -7.72
N LEU A 25 7.83 1.05 -7.72
CA LEU A 25 6.88 1.80 -6.89
C LEU A 25 7.05 1.49 -5.40
N GLY A 26 7.42 0.24 -5.08
CA GLY A 26 7.77 -0.25 -3.74
C GLY A 26 8.80 0.61 -3.01
N ARG A 27 9.83 1.05 -3.73
CA ARG A 27 10.87 1.96 -3.21
C ARG A 27 10.35 3.31 -2.74
N GLN A 28 9.14 3.70 -3.13
CA GLN A 28 8.47 4.93 -2.69
C GLN A 28 7.42 4.67 -1.59
N GLY A 29 7.31 3.42 -1.12
CA GLY A 29 6.37 3.00 -0.07
C GLY A 29 4.99 2.59 -0.58
N TYR A 30 4.81 2.42 -1.90
CA TYR A 30 3.60 1.84 -2.49
C TYR A 30 3.69 0.31 -2.50
N TYR A 31 2.56 -0.39 -2.52
CA TYR A 31 2.55 -1.86 -2.45
C TYR A 31 1.92 -2.46 -3.71
N SER A 32 2.63 -3.41 -4.30
CA SER A 32 2.15 -4.19 -5.44
C SER A 32 1.03 -5.15 -5.02
N ALA A 33 0.07 -5.36 -5.92
CA ALA A 33 -0.93 -6.42 -5.77
C ALA A 33 -0.33 -7.83 -5.93
N ALA A 34 0.88 -7.94 -6.50
CA ALA A 34 1.64 -9.18 -6.64
C ALA A 34 3.00 -9.05 -5.92
N PRO A 35 3.01 -8.99 -4.56
CA PRO A 35 4.22 -8.71 -3.79
C PRO A 35 5.32 -9.76 -3.97
N GLU A 36 4.98 -11.04 -4.15
CA GLU A 36 5.96 -12.11 -4.41
C GLU A 36 6.71 -11.93 -5.74
N ASN A 37 6.05 -11.35 -6.75
CA ASN A 37 6.71 -11.02 -8.00
C ASN A 37 7.61 -9.79 -7.82
N SER A 38 7.13 -8.77 -7.11
CA SER A 38 7.92 -7.57 -6.81
C SER A 38 9.16 -7.87 -5.97
N LYS A 39 9.06 -8.79 -5.00
CA LYS A 39 10.17 -9.22 -4.15
C LYS A 39 11.41 -9.62 -4.94
N LYS A 40 11.24 -10.23 -6.13
CA LYS A 40 12.33 -10.65 -7.02
C LYS A 40 13.21 -9.49 -7.50
N TYR A 41 12.71 -8.26 -7.45
CA TYR A 41 13.37 -7.05 -7.91
C TYR A 41 13.68 -6.06 -6.77
N MET A 42 13.45 -6.48 -5.52
CA MET A 42 13.75 -5.69 -4.33
C MET A 42 15.03 -6.19 -3.67
N SER A 43 15.77 -5.27 -3.03
CA SER A 43 16.86 -5.68 -2.15
C SER A 43 16.30 -6.28 -0.86
N GLU A 44 17.13 -7.05 -0.15
CA GLU A 44 16.76 -7.58 1.16
C GLU A 44 16.47 -6.45 2.16
N ALA A 45 17.21 -5.35 2.09
CA ALA A 45 16.99 -4.16 2.92
C ALA A 45 15.63 -3.50 2.65
N GLU A 46 15.27 -3.34 1.37
CA GLU A 46 13.97 -2.83 0.96
C GLU A 46 12.85 -3.73 1.48
N TRP A 47 12.98 -5.05 1.32
CA TRP A 47 11.97 -6.01 1.79
C TRP A 47 11.83 -6.00 3.32
N ALA A 48 12.94 -6.05 4.05
CA ALA A 48 12.96 -6.04 5.50
C ALA A 48 12.25 -4.79 6.08
N TYR A 49 12.51 -3.61 5.51
CA TYR A 49 11.88 -2.37 5.95
C TYR A 49 10.41 -2.25 5.52
N TRP A 50 10.11 -2.46 4.24
CA TRP A 50 8.77 -2.19 3.70
C TRP A 50 7.73 -3.27 4.03
N TYR A 51 8.16 -4.53 4.10
CA TYR A 51 7.28 -5.69 4.26
C TYR A 51 7.38 -6.34 5.63
N GLU A 52 8.59 -6.56 6.14
CA GLU A 52 8.79 -7.24 7.44
C GLU A 52 8.72 -6.28 8.62
N GLY A 53 8.72 -4.97 8.37
CA GLY A 53 8.62 -3.94 9.42
C GLY A 53 9.85 -3.86 10.31
N GLN A 54 10.98 -4.43 9.89
CA GLN A 54 12.23 -4.37 10.62
C GLN A 54 12.83 -2.96 10.57
N ALA A 55 13.76 -2.66 11.48
CA ALA A 55 14.56 -1.45 11.39
C ALA A 55 15.35 -1.45 10.07
N ALA A 56 15.40 -0.31 9.38
CA ALA A 56 16.09 -0.16 8.11
C ALA A 56 17.58 -0.56 8.27
N PRO A 57 18.06 -1.64 7.62
CA PRO A 57 19.43 -2.10 7.79
C PRO A 57 20.45 -1.16 7.10
N GLU A 58 19.97 -0.36 6.14
CA GLU A 58 20.70 0.70 5.46
C GLU A 58 19.75 1.87 5.13
N ASP A 59 20.27 2.95 4.57
CA ASP A 59 19.46 4.07 4.12
C ASP A 59 18.52 3.62 2.99
N ILE A 60 17.22 3.73 3.22
CA ILE A 60 16.20 3.42 2.21
C ILE A 60 16.06 4.62 1.29
N VAL A 61 16.34 4.41 0.02
CA VAL A 61 16.29 5.42 -1.03
C VAL A 61 15.18 5.14 -2.03
N ASP A 62 14.57 6.20 -2.56
CA ASP A 62 13.66 6.09 -3.68
C ASP A 62 14.43 5.73 -4.98
N PRO A 63 13.72 5.40 -6.08
CA PRO A 63 14.37 5.07 -7.35
C PRO A 63 15.21 6.21 -7.96
N PHE A 64 15.10 7.43 -7.44
CA PHE A 64 15.78 8.62 -7.91
C PHE A 64 16.93 9.05 -6.97
N GLY A 65 17.22 8.25 -5.94
CA GLY A 65 18.33 8.46 -5.00
C GLY A 65 18.01 9.35 -3.80
N LYS A 66 16.76 9.74 -3.59
CA LYS A 66 16.36 10.51 -2.39
C LYS A 66 16.16 9.56 -1.22
N THR A 67 16.83 9.83 -0.09
CA THR A 67 16.61 9.07 1.14
C THR A 67 15.20 9.29 1.69
N LEU A 68 14.46 8.20 1.89
CA LEU A 68 13.12 8.18 2.49
C LEU A 68 13.16 7.77 3.97
N ALA A 69 14.07 6.87 4.34
CA ALA A 69 14.29 6.47 5.72
C ALA A 69 15.79 6.26 5.96
N LYS A 70 16.28 6.71 7.11
CA LYS A 70 17.67 6.49 7.52
C LYS A 70 17.82 5.10 8.14
N THR A 71 19.04 4.57 8.08
CA THR A 71 19.44 3.36 8.80
C THR A 71 18.94 3.39 10.25
N GLY A 72 18.35 2.29 10.72
CA GLY A 72 17.76 2.15 12.05
C GLY A 72 16.31 2.65 12.19
N ALA A 73 15.76 3.36 11.19
CA ALA A 73 14.37 3.78 11.22
C ALA A 73 13.43 2.57 11.15
N VAL A 74 12.38 2.55 11.97
CA VAL A 74 11.33 1.54 11.96
C VAL A 74 10.07 2.16 11.34
N ARG A 75 9.36 1.39 10.52
CA ARG A 75 8.13 1.88 9.89
C ARG A 75 6.97 1.85 10.88
N ASP A 76 6.25 2.96 10.97
CA ASP A 76 5.06 3.07 11.82
C ASP A 76 4.03 2.00 11.47
N GLY A 77 3.50 1.32 12.48
CA GLY A 77 2.55 0.22 12.33
C GLY A 77 3.20 -1.13 12.04
N GLY A 78 4.53 -1.23 11.96
CA GLY A 78 5.25 -2.50 11.88
C GLY A 78 5.14 -3.18 10.52
N ALA A 79 5.03 -4.51 10.54
CA ALA A 79 5.07 -5.33 9.35
C ALA A 79 3.89 -5.02 8.42
N PHE A 80 4.09 -5.17 7.11
CA PHE A 80 3.04 -4.97 6.11
C PHE A 80 1.79 -5.80 6.42
N ALA A 81 1.94 -7.05 6.81
CA ALA A 81 0.82 -7.94 7.15
C ALA A 81 0.02 -7.41 8.36
N GLU A 82 0.68 -6.81 9.36
CA GLU A 82 0.01 -6.23 10.53
C GLU A 82 -0.74 -4.95 10.17
N ARG A 83 -0.14 -4.09 9.33
CA ARG A 83 -0.76 -2.84 8.87
C ARG A 83 -1.97 -3.09 7.98
N PHE A 84 -1.86 -4.03 7.04
CA PHE A 84 -2.97 -4.40 6.15
C PHE A 84 -3.97 -5.36 6.80
N GLY A 85 -3.62 -6.02 7.90
CA GLY A 85 -4.53 -6.88 8.68
C GLY A 85 -5.44 -6.11 9.65
N ASN A 86 -5.03 -4.91 10.07
CA ASN A 86 -5.76 -4.11 11.06
C ASN A 86 -6.34 -2.81 10.47
N ILE A 87 -6.96 -2.90 9.29
CA ILE A 87 -7.56 -1.74 8.63
C ILE A 87 -8.81 -1.30 9.38
N VAL A 88 -8.82 -0.06 9.87
CA VAL A 88 -9.98 0.60 10.46
C VAL A 88 -10.46 1.71 9.52
N VAL A 89 -11.72 1.61 9.07
CA VAL A 89 -12.35 2.61 8.22
C VAL A 89 -13.16 3.56 9.09
N TRP A 90 -12.72 4.81 9.18
CA TRP A 90 -13.33 5.83 10.04
C TRP A 90 -14.53 6.56 9.42
N ASN A 91 -14.78 6.38 8.12
CA ASN A 91 -15.86 7.02 7.36
C ASN A 91 -16.92 6.03 6.88
N SER A 92 -17.07 4.89 7.54
CA SER A 92 -18.23 4.02 7.36
C SER A 92 -19.29 4.40 8.39
N THR A 93 -20.40 4.95 7.92
CA THR A 93 -21.57 5.20 8.75
C THR A 93 -22.52 4.00 8.66
N MET A 94 -23.23 3.70 9.74
CA MET A 94 -24.31 2.70 9.72
C MET A 94 -25.44 3.17 8.79
N ALA A 95 -26.28 2.25 8.32
CA ALA A 95 -27.40 2.56 7.43
C ALA A 95 -28.36 3.60 8.04
N GLU A 96 -28.47 3.60 9.36
CA GLU A 96 -29.35 4.45 10.16
C GLU A 96 -28.74 5.82 10.51
N ASN A 97 -27.51 6.13 10.07
CA ASN A 97 -26.81 7.35 10.48
C ASN A 97 -27.61 8.63 10.20
N THR A 98 -28.31 8.71 9.08
CA THR A 98 -29.19 9.85 8.76
C THR A 98 -30.32 10.00 9.77
N TYR A 99 -30.95 8.90 10.19
CA TYR A 99 -32.02 8.91 11.19
C TYR A 99 -31.48 9.35 12.56
N LEU A 100 -30.31 8.84 12.98
CA LEU A 100 -29.73 9.24 14.26
C LEU A 100 -29.32 10.71 14.29
N VAL A 101 -28.76 11.24 13.20
CA VAL A 101 -28.45 12.68 13.08
C VAL A 101 -29.72 13.54 13.21
N GLN A 102 -30.83 13.11 12.60
CA GLN A 102 -32.12 13.80 12.74
C GLN A 102 -32.61 13.79 14.19
N LYS A 103 -32.60 12.62 14.86
CA LYS A 103 -33.02 12.49 16.27
C LYS A 103 -32.14 13.28 17.22
N TRP A 104 -30.84 13.34 16.95
CA TRP A 104 -29.90 14.16 17.71
C TRP A 104 -30.21 15.65 17.59
N ASN A 105 -30.53 16.13 16.37
CA ASN A 105 -30.92 17.52 16.17
C ASN A 105 -32.26 17.86 16.85
N GLU A 106 -33.23 16.94 16.81
CA GLU A 106 -34.49 17.08 17.57
C GLU A 106 -34.24 17.20 19.08
N PHE A 107 -33.28 16.41 19.62
CA PHE A 107 -32.91 16.43 21.04
C PHE A 107 -32.14 17.69 21.46
N ILE A 108 -31.25 18.23 20.62
CA ILE A 108 -30.49 19.45 20.96
C ILE A 108 -31.33 20.72 20.81
N ALA A 109 -32.28 20.74 19.88
CA ALA A 109 -33.13 21.91 19.63
C ALA A 109 -34.27 22.10 20.66
N SER A 110 -34.36 21.25 21.69
CA SER A 110 -35.36 21.30 22.77
C SER A 110 -34.85 21.97 24.05
#